data_AF-A0AAU1DIX0-F1
#
_entry.id   AF-A0AAU1DIX0-F1
#
_cell.length_a   1.000
_cell.length_b   1.000
_cell.length_c   1.000
_cell.angle_alpha   90.00
_cell.angle_beta   90.00
_cell.angle_gamma   90.00
#
_symmetry.space_group_name_H-M   'P 1'
#
loop_
_entity.id
_entity.type
_entity.pdbx_description
1 polymer ?
#
loop_
_entity_poly.entity_id
_entity_poly.type
_entity_poly.pdbx_seq_one_letter_code
_entity_poly.pdbx_strand_id
1 'polypeptide(L)'
;MTAAITAMITAVVGVLGTLFAPMLAQRLTARQRAEEAELADRRRRFEERRAQYTAMNRASRQFHTLLKDALHRIRDRVYTEQERAQLEEARLDHRDRYAEAQMIVPERILQASRDLNRVLANSDAAIKRLDRGLARDGESVERALEKLRAADPHLDTMRKLMREDLGIND
;
A
#
# COMPACT_ATOMS: atom_id res chain seq x y z
N MET A 1 -31.79 66.72 -5.90
CA MET A 1 -30.87 66.17 -4.89
C MET A 1 -29.73 67.15 -4.71
N THR A 2 -29.44 67.59 -3.48
CA THR A 2 -28.42 68.60 -3.18
C THR A 2 -27.02 67.98 -3.13
N ALA A 3 -25.99 68.73 -3.54
CA ALA A 3 -24.59 68.28 -3.59
C ALA A 3 -24.08 67.68 -2.26
N ALA A 4 -24.63 68.13 -1.13
CA ALA A 4 -24.33 67.60 0.20
C ALA A 4 -24.76 66.14 0.37
N ILE A 5 -25.90 65.73 -0.19
CA ILE A 5 -26.39 64.34 -0.13
C ILE A 5 -25.45 63.44 -0.94
N THR A 6 -25.03 63.87 -2.13
CA THR A 6 -24.08 63.13 -2.97
C THR A 6 -22.74 62.95 -2.27
N ALA A 7 -22.19 64.01 -1.64
CA ALA A 7 -20.91 63.97 -0.92
C ALA A 7 -20.95 63.05 0.31
N MET A 8 -22.06 63.05 1.04
CA MET A 8 -22.26 62.16 2.18
C MET A 8 -22.33 60.70 1.75
N ILE A 9 -23.05 60.41 0.67
CA ILE A 9 -23.16 59.05 0.12
C ILE A 9 -21.78 58.54 -0.33
N THR A 10 -20.99 59.34 -1.05
CA THR A 10 -19.64 58.91 -1.47
C THR A 10 -18.70 58.70 -0.30
N ALA A 11 -18.75 59.53 0.75
CA ALA A 11 -17.94 59.34 1.96
C ALA A 11 -18.29 58.02 2.68
N VAL A 12 -19.59 57.73 2.83
CA VAL A 12 -20.06 56.48 3.46
C VAL A 12 -19.67 55.25 2.63
N VAL A 13 -19.82 55.29 1.31
CA VAL A 13 -19.39 54.20 0.42
C VAL A 13 -17.88 53.98 0.50
N GLY A 14 -17.08 55.06 0.56
CA GLY A 14 -15.63 54.97 0.72
C GLY A 14 -15.21 54.29 2.02
N VAL A 15 -15.82 54.67 3.15
CA VAL A 15 -15.54 54.06 4.47
C VAL A 15 -16.04 52.62 4.55
N LEU A 16 -17.21 52.31 4.00
CA LEU A 16 -17.69 50.93 3.91
C LEU A 16 -16.76 50.08 3.03
N GLY A 17 -16.31 50.61 1.88
CA GLY A 17 -15.37 49.92 1.00
C GLY A 17 -14.05 49.56 1.67
N THR A 18 -13.47 50.49 2.45
CA THR A 18 -12.20 50.26 3.16
C THR A 18 -12.33 49.31 4.35
N LEU A 19 -13.49 49.25 5.00
CA LEU A 19 -13.73 48.33 6.12
C LEU A 19 -14.14 46.92 5.67
N PHE A 20 -14.90 46.78 4.57
CA PHE A 20 -15.38 45.49 4.08
C PHE A 20 -14.39 44.78 3.14
N ALA A 21 -13.57 45.51 2.38
CA ALA A 21 -12.60 44.90 1.47
C ALA A 21 -11.59 43.97 2.17
N PRO A 22 -11.00 44.33 3.33
CA PRO A 22 -10.08 43.44 4.07
C PRO A 22 -10.77 42.16 4.55
N MET A 23 -12.03 42.25 4.99
CA MET A 23 -12.79 41.09 5.46
C MET A 23 -13.10 40.11 4.32
N LEU A 24 -13.47 40.63 3.15
CA LEU A 24 -13.70 39.81 1.95
C LEU A 24 -12.40 39.16 1.46
N ALA A 25 -11.31 39.93 1.40
CA ALA A 25 -9.98 39.41 1.05
C ALA A 25 -9.55 38.31 2.02
N GLN A 26 -9.68 38.53 3.34
CA GLN A 26 -9.35 37.55 4.36
C GLN A 26 -10.17 36.27 4.25
N ARG A 27 -11.47 36.36 3.94
CA ARG A 27 -12.32 35.18 3.71
C ARG A 27 -11.92 34.40 2.47
N LEU A 28 -11.59 35.07 1.37
CA LEU A 28 -11.12 34.41 0.15
C LEU A 28 -9.78 33.71 0.38
N THR A 29 -8.82 34.38 1.02
CA THR A 29 -7.53 33.77 1.37
C THR A 29 -7.69 32.60 2.34
N ALA A 30 -8.59 32.69 3.31
CA ALA A 30 -8.87 31.58 4.24
C ALA A 30 -9.46 30.37 3.53
N ARG A 31 -10.37 30.57 2.57
CA ARG A 31 -10.93 29.50 1.73
C ARG A 31 -9.87 28.85 0.85
N GLN A 32 -9.06 29.66 0.15
CA GLN A 32 -7.96 29.16 -0.67
C GLN A 32 -6.98 28.31 0.15
N ARG A 33 -6.56 28.77 1.34
CA ARG A 33 -5.69 28.00 2.23
C ARG A 33 -6.33 26.70 2.70
N ALA A 34 -7.64 26.69 2.95
CA ALA A 34 -8.35 25.47 3.35
C ALA A 34 -8.41 24.46 2.20
N GLU A 35 -8.69 24.90 0.98
CA GLU A 35 -8.70 24.06 -0.23
C GLU A 35 -7.29 23.52 -0.52
N GLU A 36 -6.25 24.35 -0.43
CA GLU A 36 -4.85 23.94 -0.57
C GLU A 36 -4.45 22.89 0.48
N ALA A 37 -4.83 23.10 1.75
CA ALA A 37 -4.56 22.16 2.83
C ALA A 37 -5.27 20.82 2.62
N GLU A 38 -6.51 20.84 2.14
CA GLU A 38 -7.27 19.63 1.84
C GLU A 38 -6.66 18.86 0.66
N LEU A 39 -6.26 19.56 -0.41
CA LEU A 39 -5.57 18.95 -1.55
C LEU A 39 -4.23 18.33 -1.12
N ALA A 40 -3.47 19.04 -0.27
CA ALA A 40 -2.21 18.54 0.28
C ALA A 40 -2.43 17.28 1.14
N ASP A 41 -3.45 17.26 1.99
CA ASP A 41 -3.77 16.09 2.83
C ASP A 41 -4.23 14.89 1.99
N ARG A 42 -5.10 15.10 0.99
CA ARG A 42 -5.50 14.05 0.05
C ARG A 42 -4.30 13.49 -0.71
N ARG A 43 -3.38 14.36 -1.17
CA ARG A 43 -2.17 13.92 -1.86
C ARG A 43 -1.25 13.12 -0.95
N ARG A 44 -1.07 13.55 0.29
CA ARG A 44 -0.26 12.85 1.29
C ARG A 44 -0.80 11.45 1.57
N ARG A 45 -2.10 11.32 1.84
CA ARG A 45 -2.76 10.02 2.06
C ARG A 45 -2.64 9.08 0.87
N PHE A 46 -2.77 9.62 -0.35
CA PHE A 46 -2.58 8.84 -1.57
C PHE A 46 -1.16 8.30 -1.68
N GLU A 47 -0.14 9.14 -1.51
CA GLU A 47 1.27 8.71 -1.60
C GLU A 47 1.64 7.73 -0.48
N GLU A 48 1.13 7.93 0.73
CA GLU A 48 1.34 7.00 1.85
C GLU A 48 0.75 5.61 1.54
N ARG A 49 -0.51 5.54 1.07
CA ARG A 49 -1.11 4.26 0.65
C ARG A 49 -0.37 3.62 -0.50
N ARG A 50 0.00 4.40 -1.52
CA ARG A 50 0.75 3.93 -2.68
C ARG A 50 2.10 3.35 -2.28
N ALA A 51 2.81 4.00 -1.37
CA ALA A 51 4.08 3.51 -0.85
C ALA A 51 3.89 2.17 -0.12
N GLN A 52 2.90 2.06 0.76
CA GLN A 52 2.61 0.83 1.49
C GLN A 52 2.19 -0.33 0.57
N TYR A 53 1.32 -0.06 -0.41
CA TYR A 53 0.95 -1.06 -1.42
C TYR A 53 2.15 -1.54 -2.24
N THR A 54 3.01 -0.61 -2.64
CA THR A 54 4.22 -0.95 -3.42
C THR A 54 5.15 -1.83 -2.58
N ALA A 55 5.38 -1.48 -1.32
CA ALA A 55 6.28 -2.19 -0.44
C ALA A 55 5.76 -3.60 -0.13
N MET A 56 4.47 -3.74 0.22
CA MET A 56 3.84 -5.04 0.45
C MET A 56 3.84 -5.91 -0.82
N ASN A 57 3.46 -5.36 -1.98
CA ASN A 57 3.44 -6.12 -3.23
C ASN A 57 4.84 -6.63 -3.61
N ARG A 58 5.86 -5.77 -3.49
CA ARG A 58 7.25 -6.13 -3.77
C ARG A 58 7.72 -7.25 -2.83
N ALA A 59 7.52 -7.11 -1.52
CA ALA A 59 7.96 -8.09 -0.54
C ALA A 59 7.26 -9.45 -0.73
N SER A 60 5.94 -9.44 -0.98
CA SER A 60 5.17 -10.65 -1.27
C SER A 60 5.64 -11.36 -2.53
N ARG A 61 5.91 -10.64 -3.62
CA ARG A 61 6.43 -11.22 -4.87
C ARG A 61 7.85 -11.74 -4.70
N GLN A 62 8.70 -11.00 -3.99
CA GLN A 62 10.07 -11.44 -3.70
C GLN A 62 10.07 -12.73 -2.89
N PHE A 63 9.26 -12.81 -1.83
CA PHE A 63 9.15 -13.99 -1.01
C PHE A 63 8.61 -15.19 -1.81
N HIS A 64 7.56 -14.99 -2.62
CA HIS A 64 7.05 -16.02 -3.54
C HIS A 64 8.12 -16.55 -4.50
N THR A 65 8.90 -15.66 -5.13
CA THR A 65 9.99 -16.05 -6.04
C THR A 65 11.04 -16.87 -5.31
N LEU A 66 11.47 -16.44 -4.12
CA LEU A 66 12.49 -17.17 -3.35
C LEU A 66 11.99 -18.51 -2.83
N LEU A 67 10.70 -18.65 -2.49
CA LEU A 67 10.11 -19.95 -2.17
C LEU A 67 10.17 -20.90 -3.37
N LYS A 68 9.84 -20.40 -4.56
CA LYS A 68 9.90 -21.18 -5.80
C LYS A 68 11.33 -21.59 -6.13
N ASP A 69 12.28 -20.67 -6.01
CA ASP A 69 13.69 -20.92 -6.26
C ASP A 69 14.29 -21.91 -5.25
N ALA A 70 13.92 -21.80 -3.98
CA ALA A 70 14.34 -22.74 -2.94
C ALA A 70 13.85 -24.16 -3.26
N LEU A 71 12.60 -24.33 -3.67
CA LEU A 71 12.08 -25.63 -4.10
C LEU A 71 12.87 -26.20 -5.29
N HIS A 72 13.15 -25.40 -6.31
CA HIS A 72 13.98 -25.85 -7.43
C HIS A 72 15.39 -26.25 -7.00
N ARG A 73 16.05 -25.46 -6.15
CA ARG A 73 17.39 -25.78 -5.65
C ARG A 73 17.41 -27.03 -4.76
N ILE A 74 16.36 -27.25 -3.95
CA ILE A 74 16.23 -28.47 -3.13
C ILE A 74 16.09 -29.69 -4.03
N ARG A 75 15.24 -29.63 -5.08
CA ARG A 75 15.11 -30.70 -6.08
C ARG A 75 16.46 -31.03 -6.71
N ASP A 76 17.21 -29.99 -7.07
CA ASP A 76 18.47 -30.11 -7.79
C ASP A 76 19.66 -30.40 -6.83
N ARG A 77 19.41 -30.52 -5.51
CA ARG A 77 20.40 -30.78 -4.44
C ARG A 77 21.53 -29.74 -4.37
N VAL A 78 21.21 -28.49 -4.70
CA VAL A 78 22.13 -27.34 -4.68
C VAL A 78 21.66 -26.24 -3.73
N TYR A 79 20.73 -26.53 -2.83
CA TYR A 79 20.23 -25.58 -1.83
C TYR A 79 21.26 -25.42 -0.70
N THR A 80 21.80 -24.21 -0.54
CA THR A 80 22.87 -23.94 0.44
C THR A 80 22.39 -23.06 1.59
N GLU A 81 23.28 -22.86 2.57
CA GLU A 81 23.04 -21.94 3.69
C GLU A 81 22.82 -20.49 3.23
N GLN A 82 23.42 -20.09 2.10
CA GLN A 82 23.21 -18.75 1.54
C GLN A 82 21.75 -18.57 1.08
N GLU A 83 21.20 -19.53 0.34
CA GLU A 83 19.80 -19.43 -0.09
C GLU A 83 18.83 -19.57 1.08
N ARG A 84 19.18 -20.36 2.11
CA ARG A 84 18.43 -20.41 3.37
C ARG A 84 18.36 -19.04 4.02
N ALA A 85 19.48 -18.33 4.14
CA ALA A 85 19.53 -17.00 4.72
C ALA A 85 18.71 -15.99 3.91
N GLN A 86 18.84 -15.99 2.58
CA GLN A 86 18.08 -15.13 1.68
C GLN A 86 16.57 -15.37 1.78
N LEU A 87 16.14 -16.62 1.88
CA LEU A 87 14.73 -16.96 2.03
C LEU A 87 14.18 -16.46 3.38
N GLU A 88 14.93 -16.65 4.47
CA GLU A 88 14.52 -16.18 5.80
C GLU A 88 14.46 -14.64 5.87
N GLU A 89 15.42 -13.95 5.25
CA GLU A 89 15.40 -12.48 5.12
C GLU A 89 14.16 -12.00 4.38
N ALA A 90 13.83 -12.61 3.24
CA ALA A 90 12.64 -12.25 2.49
C ALA A 90 11.34 -12.55 3.24
N ARG A 91 11.31 -13.62 4.04
CA ARG A 91 10.17 -13.92 4.91
C ARG A 91 10.00 -12.84 5.98
N LEU A 92 11.09 -12.39 6.60
CA LEU A 92 11.07 -11.33 7.62
C LEU A 92 10.63 -9.99 7.00
N ASP A 93 11.20 -9.59 5.87
CA ASP A 93 10.81 -8.37 5.16
C ASP A 93 9.33 -8.40 4.78
N HIS A 94 8.83 -9.53 4.24
CA HIS A 94 7.40 -9.69 3.95
C HIS A 94 6.52 -9.56 5.19
N ARG A 95 6.91 -10.18 6.32
CA ARG A 95 6.15 -10.09 7.58
C ARG A 95 6.11 -8.65 8.10
N ASP A 96 7.23 -7.95 8.05
CA ASP A 96 7.34 -6.59 8.56
C ASP A 96 6.52 -5.63 7.69
N ARG A 97 6.57 -5.78 6.36
CA ARG A 97 5.73 -4.99 5.43
C ARG A 97 4.24 -5.28 5.58
N TYR A 98 3.87 -6.52 5.87
CA TYR A 98 2.49 -6.86 6.20
C TYR A 98 2.02 -6.17 7.49
N ALA A 99 2.88 -6.14 8.52
CA ALA A 99 2.58 -5.48 9.79
C ALA A 99 2.49 -3.95 9.66
N GLU A 100 3.28 -3.33 8.79
CA GLU A 100 3.15 -1.90 8.45
C GLU A 100 1.82 -1.65 7.71
N ALA A 101 1.53 -2.48 6.70
CA ALA A 101 0.33 -2.32 5.88
C ALA A 101 -0.96 -2.43 6.70
N GLN A 102 -1.02 -3.28 7.74
CA GLN A 102 -2.22 -3.47 8.57
C GLN A 102 -2.73 -2.19 9.24
N MET A 103 -1.87 -1.19 9.41
CA MET A 103 -2.23 0.07 10.06
C MET A 103 -2.93 1.06 9.12
N ILE A 104 -2.82 0.84 7.81
CA ILE A 104 -3.17 1.84 6.79
C ILE A 104 -4.15 1.28 5.75
N VAL A 105 -4.01 0.00 5.41
CA VAL A 105 -4.70 -0.58 4.25
C VAL A 105 -6.12 -1.06 4.61
N PRO A 106 -7.10 -0.91 3.69
CA PRO A 106 -8.46 -1.40 3.89
C PRO A 106 -8.56 -2.91 4.11
N GLU A 107 -9.59 -3.32 4.87
CA GLU A 107 -9.82 -4.72 5.23
C GLU A 107 -9.92 -5.66 4.02
N ARG A 108 -10.51 -5.22 2.91
CA ARG A 108 -10.59 -6.04 1.67
C ARG A 108 -9.21 -6.42 1.11
N ILE A 109 -8.22 -5.54 1.24
CA ILE A 109 -6.84 -5.79 0.80
C ILE A 109 -6.13 -6.67 1.84
N LEU A 110 -6.38 -6.45 3.13
CA LEU A 110 -5.87 -7.33 4.19
C LEU A 110 -6.37 -8.76 4.03
N GLN A 111 -7.64 -8.94 3.68
CA GLN A 111 -8.19 -10.27 3.46
C GLN A 111 -7.50 -10.98 2.28
N ALA A 112 -7.33 -10.29 1.14
CA ALA A 112 -6.57 -10.85 0.02
C ALA A 112 -5.11 -11.18 0.39
N SER A 113 -4.47 -10.35 1.21
CA SER A 113 -3.13 -10.58 1.73
C SER A 113 -3.07 -11.78 2.69
N ARG A 114 -4.08 -11.97 3.55
CA ARG A 114 -4.18 -13.15 4.45
C ARG A 114 -4.30 -14.45 3.67
N ASP A 115 -5.09 -14.45 2.59
CA ASP A 115 -5.24 -15.64 1.74
C ASP A 115 -3.94 -16.00 1.03
N LEU A 116 -3.22 -14.99 0.50
CA LEU A 116 -1.86 -15.17 0.00
C LEU A 116 -0.91 -15.70 1.08
N ASN A 117 -0.91 -15.08 2.27
CA ASN A 117 -0.03 -15.45 3.38
C ASN A 117 -0.21 -16.90 3.80
N ARG A 118 -1.44 -17.44 3.76
CA ARG A 118 -1.70 -18.86 4.04
C ARG A 118 -0.93 -19.76 3.07
N VAL A 119 -0.93 -19.45 1.78
CA VAL A 119 -0.21 -20.24 0.75
C VAL A 119 1.30 -20.12 0.93
N LEU A 120 1.80 -18.89 1.14
CA LEU A 120 3.24 -18.64 1.30
C LEU A 120 3.79 -19.30 2.58
N ALA A 121 3.10 -19.17 3.71
CA ALA A 121 3.50 -19.77 4.98
C ALA A 121 3.49 -21.30 4.93
N ASN A 122 2.49 -21.90 4.27
CA ASN A 122 2.44 -23.35 4.09
C ASN A 122 3.61 -23.85 3.23
N SER A 123 3.98 -23.09 2.18
CA SER A 123 5.12 -23.41 1.32
C SER A 123 6.45 -23.24 2.04
N ASP A 124 6.65 -22.17 2.83
CA ASP A 124 7.84 -21.97 3.67
C ASP A 124 8.03 -23.13 4.65
N ALA A 125 6.95 -23.54 5.32
CA ALA A 125 6.98 -24.65 6.25
C ALA A 125 7.32 -25.98 5.54
N ALA A 126 6.82 -26.20 4.32
CA ALA A 126 7.15 -27.37 3.51
C ALA A 126 8.63 -27.38 3.10
N ILE A 127 9.15 -26.24 2.62
CA ILE A 127 10.56 -26.08 2.27
C ILE A 127 11.45 -26.40 3.46
N LYS A 128 11.16 -25.83 4.64
CA LYS A 128 11.93 -26.08 5.87
C LYS A 128 11.93 -27.56 6.30
N ARG A 129 10.85 -28.30 6.02
CA ARG A 129 10.79 -29.76 6.27
C ARG A 129 11.58 -30.54 5.23
N LEU A 130 11.37 -30.26 3.95
CA LEU A 130 12.02 -30.93 2.82
C LEU A 130 13.54 -30.80 2.90
N ASP A 131 14.03 -29.59 3.14
CA ASP A 131 15.45 -29.29 3.26
C ASP A 131 16.11 -30.03 4.45
N ARG A 132 15.39 -30.19 5.57
CA ARG A 132 15.90 -30.91 6.76
C ARG A 132 15.75 -32.43 6.68
N GLY A 133 15.22 -32.97 5.58
CA GLY A 133 14.90 -34.40 5.46
C GLY A 133 13.75 -34.85 6.38
N LEU A 134 12.89 -33.91 6.82
CA LEU A 134 11.75 -34.13 7.72
C LEU A 134 10.41 -34.04 6.97
N ALA A 135 10.39 -34.48 5.71
CA ALA A 135 9.20 -34.47 4.87
C ALA A 135 8.09 -35.35 5.48
N ARG A 136 6.85 -34.86 5.46
CA ARG A 136 5.67 -35.65 5.88
C ARG A 136 5.27 -36.64 4.79
N ASP A 137 4.42 -37.60 5.15
CA ASP A 137 3.88 -38.56 4.18
C ASP A 137 3.20 -37.85 3.00
N GLY A 138 3.65 -38.19 1.79
CA GLY A 138 3.15 -37.59 0.55
C GLY A 138 3.60 -36.16 0.30
N GLU A 139 4.51 -35.61 1.11
CA GLU A 139 5.16 -34.32 0.88
C GLU A 139 6.39 -34.51 -0.03
N SER A 140 6.40 -33.82 -1.16
CA SER A 140 7.53 -33.81 -2.10
C SER A 140 7.75 -32.40 -2.63
N VAL A 141 8.89 -32.17 -3.27
CA VAL A 141 9.20 -30.88 -3.90
C VAL A 141 8.19 -30.56 -5.00
N GLU A 142 7.77 -31.55 -5.79
CA GLU A 142 6.81 -31.41 -6.88
C GLU A 142 5.45 -30.96 -6.35
N ARG A 143 4.97 -31.60 -5.27
CA ARG A 143 3.72 -31.20 -4.62
C ARG A 143 3.81 -29.83 -3.94
N ALA A 144 4.96 -29.48 -3.39
CA ALA A 144 5.16 -28.16 -2.82
C ALA A 144 5.15 -27.07 -3.92
N LEU A 145 5.75 -27.34 -5.10
CA LEU A 145 5.67 -26.46 -6.27
C LEU A 145 4.23 -26.32 -6.77
N GLU A 146 3.46 -27.42 -6.82
CA GLU A 146 2.04 -27.38 -7.17
C GLU A 146 1.22 -26.51 -6.20
N LYS A 147 1.45 -26.66 -4.90
CA LYS A 147 0.78 -25.84 -3.88
C LYS A 147 1.19 -24.38 -3.97
N LEU A 148 2.47 -24.09 -4.21
CA LEU A 148 2.96 -22.71 -4.32
C LEU A 148 2.35 -21.99 -5.53
N ARG A 149 2.07 -22.68 -6.64
CA ARG A 149 1.36 -22.10 -7.80
C ARG A 149 -0.01 -21.51 -7.45
N ALA A 150 -0.65 -21.96 -6.37
CA ALA A 150 -1.88 -21.34 -5.90
C ALA A 150 -1.69 -19.88 -5.45
N ALA A 151 -0.46 -19.43 -5.18
CA ALA A 151 -0.17 -18.04 -4.80
C ALA A 151 -0.33 -17.05 -5.95
N ASP A 152 -0.13 -17.46 -7.21
CA ASP A 152 -0.21 -16.59 -8.38
C ASP A 152 -1.55 -15.83 -8.49
N PRO A 153 -2.72 -16.49 -8.46
CA PRO A 153 -4.00 -15.78 -8.50
C PRO A 153 -4.23 -14.88 -7.27
N HIS A 154 -3.68 -15.23 -6.10
CA HIS A 154 -3.77 -14.39 -4.91
C HIS A 154 -2.92 -13.12 -5.03
N LEU A 155 -1.70 -13.22 -5.59
CA LEU A 155 -0.84 -12.07 -5.89
C LEU A 155 -1.51 -11.10 -6.86
N ASP A 156 -2.18 -11.63 -7.88
CA ASP A 156 -2.90 -10.81 -8.86
C ASP A 156 -4.16 -10.18 -8.28
N THR A 157 -4.93 -10.92 -7.49
CA THR A 157 -6.11 -10.40 -6.78
C THR A 157 -5.72 -9.26 -5.84
N MET A 158 -4.68 -9.46 -5.03
CA MET A 158 -4.18 -8.44 -4.11
C MET A 158 -3.72 -7.19 -4.87
N ARG A 159 -2.94 -7.35 -5.95
CA ARG A 159 -2.51 -6.24 -6.81
C ARG A 159 -3.69 -5.48 -7.41
N LYS A 160 -4.71 -6.19 -7.90
CA LYS A 160 -5.91 -5.59 -8.49
C LYS A 160 -6.63 -4.72 -7.47
N LEU A 161 -6.90 -5.25 -6.28
CA LEU A 161 -7.57 -4.52 -5.20
C LEU A 161 -6.78 -3.27 -4.76
N MET A 162 -5.45 -3.36 -4.70
CA MET A 162 -4.59 -2.19 -4.42
C MET A 162 -4.71 -1.11 -5.49
N ARG A 163 -4.75 -1.47 -6.77
CA ARG A 163 -4.92 -0.53 -7.89
C ARG A 163 -6.28 0.15 -7.83
N GLU A 164 -7.34 -0.63 -7.64
CA GLU A 164 -8.71 -0.13 -7.50
C GLU A 164 -8.82 0.84 -6.30
N ASP A 165 -8.15 0.55 -5.18
CA ASP A 165 -8.13 1.45 -4.01
C ASP A 165 -7.41 2.77 -4.27
N LEU A 166 -6.43 2.78 -5.17
CA LEU A 166 -5.77 3.98 -5.66
C LEU A 166 -6.56 4.69 -6.78
N GLY A 167 -7.75 4.19 -7.14
CA GLY A 167 -8.56 4.74 -8.24
C GLY A 167 -8.04 4.39 -9.64
N ILE A 168 -7.17 3.37 -9.75
CA ILE A 168 -6.64 2.88 -11.02
C ILE A 168 -7.43 1.62 -11.39
N ASN A 169 -8.30 1.76 -12.39
CA ASN A 169 -9.09 0.65 -12.95
C ASN A 169 -8.63 0.41 -14.39
N ASP A 170 -8.42 -0.85 -14.77
CA ASP A 170 -8.12 -1.30 -16.14
C ASP A 170 -9.38 -1.89 -16.78
#